data_AF-X0VV69-F1
#
_entry.id   AF-X0VV69-F1
#
_cell.length_a   1.000
_cell.length_b   1.000
_cell.length_c   1.000
_cell.angle_alpha   90.00
_cell.angle_beta   90.00
_cell.angle_gamma   90.00
#
_symmetry.space_group_name_H-M   'P 1'
#
loop_
_entity.id
_entity.type
_entity.pdbx_description
1 polymer ?
#
loop_
_entity_poly.entity_id
_entity_poly.type
_entity_poly.pdbx_seq_one_letter_code
_entity_poly.pdbx_strand_id
1 'polypeptide(L)'
;MVNTVKTPYFNKFQVKTGLLALTALATLLSATIPALAALPNQRTELKVLLLSADDTEPTTHAWEAEFKREGVPYEKLVLVPEHVPLTSSAFADTLPSGEPHAKYQAVVIATGGLVYFSPQGTWTSALTSDEWSALNNFESTYGIRQITAFTYPMPSVGLN
;
A
#
# COMPACT_ATOMS: atom_id res chain seq x y z
N MET A 1 58.63 5.20 -55.04
CA MET A 1 58.69 6.67 -54.89
C MET A 1 57.24 7.16 -55.05
N VAL A 2 56.40 7.29 -54.02
CA VAL A 2 56.32 8.36 -52.98
C VAL A 2 56.18 9.72 -53.72
N ASN A 3 55.11 10.54 -53.65
CA ASN A 3 54.22 10.88 -52.53
C ASN A 3 53.07 11.87 -52.92
N THR A 4 52.01 11.97 -52.06
CA THR A 4 51.15 13.15 -51.67
C THR A 4 50.19 13.79 -52.73
N VAL A 5 49.00 14.41 -52.49
CA VAL A 5 48.29 15.05 -51.35
C VAL A 5 46.74 15.08 -51.60
N LYS A 6 45.94 15.18 -50.51
CA LYS A 6 44.48 15.48 -50.40
C LYS A 6 44.04 16.84 -51.01
N THR A 7 42.76 16.97 -51.41
CA THR A 7 41.73 17.87 -50.78
C THR A 7 40.32 17.72 -51.41
N PRO A 8 39.22 18.08 -50.69
CA PRO A 8 37.83 17.70 -50.97
C PRO A 8 36.97 18.87 -51.51
N TYR A 9 35.82 18.63 -52.14
CA TYR A 9 34.72 19.62 -52.18
C TYR A 9 33.32 18.97 -52.30
N PHE A 10 32.45 19.36 -51.37
CA PHE A 10 31.02 19.10 -51.25
C PHE A 10 30.24 19.60 -52.47
N ASN A 11 29.17 18.89 -52.87
CA ASN A 11 28.17 19.47 -53.78
C ASN A 11 26.73 19.19 -53.34
N LYS A 12 25.88 20.17 -53.67
CA LYS A 12 24.77 20.69 -52.88
C LYS A 12 23.47 19.88 -53.01
N PHE A 13 22.76 19.78 -51.88
CA PHE A 13 21.36 19.37 -51.78
C PHE A 13 20.42 20.36 -52.47
N GLN A 14 19.51 19.83 -53.28
CA GLN A 14 18.21 20.42 -53.67
C GLN A 14 17.21 19.24 -53.54
N VAL A 15 16.00 19.37 -53.00
CA VAL A 15 14.84 20.03 -53.59
C VAL A 15 13.81 20.34 -52.49
N LYS A 16 13.05 21.43 -52.68
CA LYS A 16 12.04 22.04 -51.81
C LYS A 16 10.67 21.32 -51.81
N THR A 17 9.85 21.70 -50.81
CA THR A 17 8.35 21.74 -50.75
C THR A 17 7.59 20.41 -50.61
N GLY A 18 6.61 20.22 -49.71
CA GLY A 18 5.98 21.07 -48.70
C GLY A 18 4.85 20.32 -47.96
N LEU A 19 4.06 21.10 -47.20
CA LEU A 19 2.79 20.80 -46.48
C LEU A 19 2.85 20.34 -45.01
N LEU A 20 2.34 21.23 -44.15
CA LEU A 20 1.96 20.99 -42.76
C LEU A 20 0.80 19.98 -42.68
N ALA A 21 0.85 19.08 -41.69
CA ALA A 21 -0.33 18.44 -41.12
C ALA A 21 -0.26 18.50 -39.59
N LEU A 22 -1.36 19.01 -39.03
CA LEU A 22 -1.66 19.34 -37.65
C LEU A 22 -1.60 18.15 -36.67
N THR A 23 -1.11 18.42 -35.46
CA THR A 23 -1.60 17.94 -34.15
C THR A 23 -1.99 16.45 -33.99
N ALA A 24 -1.13 15.67 -33.34
CA ALA A 24 -1.55 14.61 -32.39
C ALA A 24 -0.32 14.06 -31.65
N LEU A 25 0.20 14.80 -30.67
CA LEU A 25 1.15 14.26 -29.70
C LEU A 25 0.66 14.58 -28.28
N ALA A 26 -0.55 14.12 -27.97
CA ALA A 26 -1.20 14.32 -26.67
C ALA A 26 -2.00 13.09 -26.23
N THR A 27 -1.49 11.88 -26.43
CA THR A 27 -2.19 10.64 -26.04
C THR A 27 -1.28 9.61 -25.39
N LEU A 28 -0.41 10.03 -24.46
CA LEU A 28 0.30 9.11 -23.59
C LEU A 28 0.45 9.76 -22.22
N LEU A 29 -0.61 9.79 -21.41
CA LEU A 29 -0.52 9.77 -19.94
C LEU A 29 -1.91 9.60 -19.28
N SER A 30 -2.73 8.66 -19.76
CA SER A 30 -3.82 8.13 -18.93
C SER A 30 -3.37 6.77 -18.42
N ALA A 31 -2.50 6.76 -17.42
CA ALA A 31 -2.38 5.59 -16.56
C ALA A 31 -3.70 5.51 -15.79
N THR A 32 -4.68 4.79 -16.35
CA THR A 32 -5.77 4.28 -15.54
C THR A 32 -5.13 3.34 -14.54
N ILE A 33 -4.89 3.79 -13.31
CA ILE A 33 -4.61 2.89 -12.20
C ILE A 33 -5.89 2.05 -12.11
N PRO A 34 -5.87 0.74 -12.42
CA PRO A 34 -7.03 -0.07 -12.14
C PRO A 34 -7.24 0.03 -10.63
N ALA A 35 -8.35 0.65 -10.20
CA ALA A 35 -8.82 0.39 -8.85
C ALA A 35 -8.96 -1.13 -8.77
N LEU A 36 -8.28 -1.78 -7.82
CA LEU A 36 -8.48 -3.20 -7.60
C LEU A 36 -9.97 -3.36 -7.28
N ALA A 37 -10.72 -3.89 -8.25
CA ALA A 37 -12.12 -4.14 -8.06
C ALA A 37 -12.22 -5.24 -7.01
N ALA A 38 -13.00 -4.98 -5.94
CA ALA A 38 -13.36 -6.00 -4.97
C ALA A 38 -13.82 -7.27 -5.69
N LEU A 39 -13.55 -8.43 -5.09
CA LEU A 39 -13.91 -9.71 -5.70
C LEU A 39 -15.41 -9.71 -6.06
N PRO A 40 -15.82 -10.30 -7.20
CA PRO A 40 -17.23 -10.37 -7.56
C PRO A 40 -18.00 -11.06 -6.44
N ASN A 41 -19.09 -10.42 -5.99
CA ASN A 41 -19.93 -10.86 -4.86
C ASN A 41 -19.25 -10.91 -3.48
N GLN A 42 -18.10 -10.26 -3.29
CA GLN A 42 -17.45 -10.09 -1.98
C GLN A 42 -18.43 -9.56 -0.93
N ARG A 43 -18.36 -10.11 0.28
CA ARG A 43 -18.95 -9.56 1.49
C ARG A 43 -17.86 -8.92 2.35
N THR A 44 -18.18 -7.82 3.00
CA THR A 44 -17.28 -7.14 3.94
C THR A 44 -18.05 -6.84 5.21
N GLU A 45 -17.54 -7.29 6.35
CA GLU A 45 -18.05 -6.92 7.67
C GLU A 45 -17.79 -5.43 7.95
N LEU A 46 -18.82 -4.69 8.39
CA LEU A 46 -18.74 -3.26 8.68
C LEU A 46 -18.12 -2.99 10.06
N LYS A 47 -16.90 -3.50 10.26
CA LYS A 47 -16.12 -3.41 11.49
C LYS A 47 -14.66 -3.04 11.16
N VAL A 48 -14.07 -2.15 11.94
CA VAL A 48 -12.66 -1.72 11.78
C VAL A 48 -11.74 -2.63 12.59
N LEU A 49 -10.60 -3.01 12.03
CA LEU A 49 -9.52 -3.65 12.78
C LEU A 49 -8.58 -2.58 13.34
N LEU A 50 -8.39 -2.53 14.66
CA LEU A 50 -7.38 -1.72 15.33
C LEU A 50 -6.24 -2.61 15.80
N LEU A 51 -5.05 -2.41 15.26
CA LEU A 51 -3.82 -3.10 15.68
C LEU A 51 -3.01 -2.22 16.63
N SER A 52 -2.69 -2.78 17.79
CA SER A 52 -1.78 -2.21 18.79
C SER A 52 -0.68 -3.22 19.10
N ALA A 53 0.54 -2.74 19.33
CA ALA A 53 1.65 -3.61 19.67
C ALA A 53 1.46 -4.20 21.08
N ASP A 54 1.29 -3.36 22.09
CA ASP A 54 1.27 -3.79 23.50
C ASP A 54 0.17 -3.14 24.37
N ASP A 55 -0.75 -2.39 23.76
CA ASP A 55 -1.85 -1.63 24.39
C ASP A 55 -1.42 -0.55 25.37
N THR A 56 -0.13 -0.18 25.37
CA THR A 56 0.39 0.92 26.19
C THR A 56 0.55 2.21 25.41
N GLU A 57 0.35 2.18 24.09
CA GLU A 57 0.55 3.34 23.24
C GLU A 57 -0.61 4.35 23.40
N PRO A 58 -0.33 5.63 23.66
CA PRO A 58 -1.38 6.65 23.77
C PRO A 58 -2.28 6.75 22.52
N THR A 59 -1.74 6.45 21.34
CA THR A 59 -2.46 6.44 20.07
C THR A 59 -3.51 5.33 19.98
N THR A 60 -3.26 4.17 20.59
CA THR A 60 -4.24 3.08 20.68
C THR A 60 -5.49 3.57 21.40
N HIS A 61 -5.31 4.16 22.58
CA HIS A 61 -6.44 4.70 23.36
C HIS A 61 -7.12 5.89 22.68
N ALA A 62 -6.38 6.73 21.95
CA ALA A 62 -6.96 7.81 21.16
C ALA A 62 -7.91 7.26 20.09
N TRP A 63 -7.47 6.26 19.30
CA TRP A 63 -8.34 5.62 18.31
C TRP A 63 -9.57 4.97 18.93
N GLU A 64 -9.41 4.24 20.05
CA GLU A 64 -10.55 3.65 20.74
C GLU A 64 -11.57 4.71 21.20
N ALA A 65 -11.10 5.85 21.72
CA ALA A 65 -11.96 6.94 22.14
C ALA A 65 -12.73 7.55 20.95
N GLU A 66 -12.04 7.75 19.82
CA GLU A 66 -12.64 8.24 18.58
C GLU A 66 -13.70 7.26 18.05
N PHE A 67 -13.39 5.97 17.95
CA PHE A 67 -14.36 4.96 17.51
C PHE A 67 -15.59 4.89 18.40
N LYS A 68 -15.40 4.95 19.73
CA LYS A 68 -16.51 5.00 20.69
C LYS A 68 -17.36 6.25 20.53
N ARG A 69 -16.73 7.42 20.34
CA ARG A 69 -17.43 8.70 20.18
C ARG A 69 -18.28 8.72 18.92
N GLU A 70 -17.75 8.22 17.80
CA GLU A 70 -18.44 8.20 16.51
C GLU A 70 -19.35 6.97 16.32
N GLY A 71 -19.34 6.02 17.26
CA GLY A 71 -20.13 4.80 17.17
C GLY A 71 -19.63 3.82 16.10
N VAL A 72 -18.34 3.85 15.76
CA VAL A 72 -17.73 2.97 14.78
C VAL A 72 -17.48 1.60 15.41
N PRO A 73 -18.07 0.50 14.90
CA PRO A 73 -17.75 -0.84 15.36
C PRO A 73 -16.29 -1.17 15.06
N TYR A 74 -15.56 -1.65 16.07
CA TYR A 74 -14.16 -2.04 15.91
C TYR A 74 -13.81 -3.29 16.70
N GLU A 75 -12.76 -3.97 16.27
CA GLU A 75 -12.06 -5.02 16.99
C GLU A 75 -10.63 -4.57 17.24
N LYS A 76 -10.19 -4.62 18.50
CA LYS A 76 -8.80 -4.32 18.86
C LYS A 76 -8.02 -5.62 19.03
N LEU A 77 -6.90 -5.75 18.35
CA LEU A 77 -5.92 -6.80 18.59
C LEU A 77 -4.65 -6.20 19.20
N VAL A 78 -4.23 -6.78 20.31
CA VAL A 78 -2.97 -6.49 21.01
C VAL A 78 -2.03 -7.65 20.72
N LEU A 79 -0.83 -7.37 20.26
CA LEU A 79 0.06 -8.36 19.64
C LEU A 79 1.11 -8.93 20.61
N VAL A 80 1.43 -8.19 21.68
CA VAL A 80 2.41 -8.55 22.71
C VAL A 80 1.69 -8.69 24.04
N PRO A 81 2.06 -9.65 24.92
CA PRO A 81 3.19 -10.58 24.80
C PRO A 81 2.95 -11.76 23.86
N GLU A 82 1.69 -12.07 23.55
CA GLU A 82 1.33 -13.21 22.71
C GLU A 82 0.03 -12.89 21.95
N HIS A 83 -0.03 -13.34 20.70
CA HIS A 83 -1.23 -13.34 19.89
C HIS A 83 -1.27 -14.61 19.02
N VAL A 84 -2.47 -14.98 18.57
CA VAL A 84 -2.61 -16.03 17.56
C VAL A 84 -2.00 -15.52 16.25
N PRO A 85 -1.12 -16.29 15.57
CA PRO A 85 -0.47 -15.82 14.35
C PRO A 85 -1.46 -15.31 13.31
N LEU A 86 -1.22 -14.10 12.82
CA LEU A 86 -2.12 -13.43 11.87
C LEU A 86 -1.90 -13.95 10.45
N THR A 87 -2.51 -15.10 10.16
CA THR A 87 -2.59 -15.67 8.80
C THR A 87 -3.77 -15.08 8.02
N SER A 88 -3.92 -15.44 6.74
CA SER A 88 -5.05 -15.00 5.90
C SER A 88 -6.42 -15.23 6.55
N SER A 89 -6.57 -16.34 7.28
CA SER A 89 -7.81 -16.70 7.99
C SER A 89 -8.19 -15.75 9.13
N ALA A 90 -7.23 -14.98 9.66
CA ALA A 90 -7.49 -13.96 10.67
C ALA A 90 -8.27 -12.77 10.08
N PHE A 91 -8.11 -12.51 8.78
CA PHE A 91 -8.65 -11.32 8.13
C PHE A 91 -9.81 -11.60 7.18
N ALA A 92 -9.86 -12.79 6.59
CA ALA A 92 -10.89 -13.16 5.65
C ALA A 92 -11.20 -14.66 5.67
N ASP A 93 -12.39 -15.01 5.21
CA ASP A 93 -12.83 -16.38 5.01
C ASP A 93 -13.76 -16.49 3.79
N THR A 94 -14.40 -17.65 3.64
CA THR A 94 -15.41 -17.92 2.64
C THR A 94 -16.68 -18.30 3.37
N LEU A 95 -17.79 -17.61 3.07
CA LEU A 95 -19.08 -17.91 3.69
C LEU A 95 -19.57 -19.30 3.26
N PRO A 96 -20.50 -19.92 4.02
CA PRO A 96 -21.10 -21.20 3.62
C PRO A 96 -21.76 -21.18 2.24
N SER A 97 -22.21 -20.00 1.80
CA SER A 97 -22.78 -19.75 0.46
C SER A 97 -21.74 -19.62 -0.66
N GLY A 98 -20.44 -19.59 -0.32
CA GLY A 98 -19.32 -19.62 -1.26
C GLY A 98 -18.72 -18.26 -1.59
N GLU A 99 -19.29 -17.15 -1.13
CA GLU A 99 -18.73 -15.82 -1.37
C GLU A 99 -17.49 -15.54 -0.50
N PRO A 100 -16.46 -14.87 -1.06
CA PRO A 100 -15.36 -14.33 -0.29
C PRO A 100 -15.86 -13.31 0.73
N HIS A 101 -15.30 -13.35 1.94
CA HIS A 101 -15.71 -12.50 3.03
C HIS A 101 -14.53 -11.89 3.77
N ALA A 102 -14.45 -10.55 3.74
CA ALA A 102 -13.53 -9.78 4.54
C ALA A 102 -14.13 -9.50 5.93
N LYS A 103 -13.42 -9.85 6.99
CA LYS A 103 -13.86 -9.63 8.38
C LYS A 103 -13.77 -8.17 8.84
N TYR A 104 -13.11 -7.34 8.04
CA TYR A 104 -12.89 -5.93 8.37
C TYR A 104 -13.04 -5.05 7.13
N GLN A 105 -13.64 -3.87 7.30
CA GLN A 105 -13.80 -2.86 6.25
C GLN A 105 -12.66 -1.85 6.18
N ALA A 106 -11.85 -1.76 7.24
CA ALA A 106 -10.70 -0.88 7.34
C ALA A 106 -9.72 -1.44 8.37
N VAL A 107 -8.45 -1.07 8.22
CA VAL A 107 -7.38 -1.36 9.18
C VAL A 107 -6.84 -0.05 9.72
N VAL A 108 -6.65 0.00 11.03
CA VAL A 108 -5.95 1.08 11.71
C VAL A 108 -4.78 0.51 12.47
N ILE A 109 -3.59 1.04 12.17
CA ILE A 109 -2.37 0.74 12.90
C ILE A 109 -2.14 1.89 13.87
N ALA A 110 -2.20 1.60 15.17
CA ALA A 110 -2.13 2.60 16.22
C ALA A 110 -0.79 3.36 16.22
N THR A 111 0.30 2.66 15.92
CA THR A 111 1.64 3.23 15.82
C THR A 111 2.39 2.61 14.65
N GLY A 112 3.04 3.44 13.83
CA GLY A 112 3.78 3.01 12.64
C GLY A 112 4.75 1.86 12.94
N GLY A 113 4.68 0.82 12.11
CA GLY A 113 5.50 -0.38 12.26
C GLY A 113 5.13 -1.29 13.45
N LEU A 114 4.07 -0.97 14.21
CA LEU A 114 3.64 -1.72 15.40
C LEU A 114 4.82 -1.97 16.35
N VAL A 115 5.64 -0.94 16.54
CA VAL A 115 6.87 -1.04 17.30
C VAL A 115 6.61 -1.05 18.80
N TYR A 116 7.24 -1.99 19.50
CA TYR A 116 7.26 -2.05 20.96
C TYR A 116 8.69 -2.22 21.48
N PHE A 117 8.92 -1.90 22.74
CA PHE A 117 10.21 -2.11 23.39
C PHE A 117 10.30 -3.55 23.90
N SER A 118 11.07 -4.38 23.21
CA SER A 118 11.18 -5.80 23.55
C SER A 118 11.91 -6.02 24.88
N PRO A 119 11.67 -7.16 25.57
CA PRO A 119 12.45 -7.55 26.75
C PRO A 119 13.96 -7.66 26.49
N GLN A 120 14.37 -7.79 25.21
CA GLN A 120 15.77 -7.80 24.77
C GLN A 120 16.39 -6.39 24.67
N GLY A 121 15.64 -5.34 25.00
CA GLY A 121 16.12 -3.97 25.06
C GLY A 121 16.18 -3.26 23.70
N THR A 122 15.45 -3.77 22.70
CA THR A 122 15.40 -3.21 21.34
C THR A 122 13.98 -2.90 20.90
N TRP A 123 13.82 -1.84 20.12
CA TRP A 123 12.57 -1.55 19.43
C TRP A 123 12.41 -2.51 18.25
N THR A 124 11.29 -3.22 18.21
CA THR A 124 10.98 -4.18 17.14
C THR A 124 9.50 -4.15 16.80
N SER A 125 9.15 -4.57 15.59
CA SER A 125 7.76 -4.80 15.17
C SER A 125 7.15 -5.95 15.99
N ALA A 126 5.90 -5.78 16.40
CA ALA A 126 5.10 -6.83 17.03
C ALA A 126 4.60 -7.88 16.02
N LEU A 127 4.49 -7.54 14.74
CA LEU A 127 4.23 -8.50 13.66
C LEU A 127 5.53 -9.03 13.07
N THR A 128 5.51 -10.29 12.68
CA THR A 128 6.53 -10.91 11.83
C THR A 128 6.40 -10.45 10.37
N SER A 129 7.42 -10.71 9.54
CA SER A 129 7.36 -10.42 8.10
C SER A 129 6.21 -11.13 7.39
N ASP A 130 5.90 -12.35 7.81
CA ASP A 130 4.85 -13.17 7.19
C ASP A 130 3.46 -12.65 7.56
N GLU A 131 3.28 -12.15 8.77
CA GLU A 131 2.03 -11.52 9.22
C GLU A 131 1.82 -10.16 8.55
N TRP A 132 2.87 -9.36 8.38
CA TRP A 132 2.81 -8.16 7.55
C TRP A 132 2.40 -8.49 6.11
N SER A 133 2.97 -9.56 5.54
CA SER A 133 2.58 -10.04 4.21
C SER A 133 1.11 -10.48 4.17
N ALA A 134 0.63 -11.21 5.18
CA ALA A 134 -0.77 -11.63 5.27
C ALA A 134 -1.72 -10.43 5.35
N LEU A 135 -1.40 -9.41 6.15
CA LEU A 135 -2.15 -8.16 6.25
C LEU A 135 -2.19 -7.44 4.90
N ASN A 136 -1.04 -7.21 4.27
CA ASN A 136 -0.94 -6.53 2.98
C ASN A 136 -1.70 -7.27 1.86
N ASN A 137 -1.65 -8.61 1.87
CA ASN A 137 -2.39 -9.44 0.93
C ASN A 137 -3.90 -9.35 1.15
N PHE A 138 -4.35 -9.35 2.41
CA PHE A 138 -5.75 -9.10 2.73
C PHE A 138 -6.21 -7.73 2.22
N GLU A 139 -5.46 -6.67 2.54
CA GLU A 139 -5.83 -5.31 2.17
C GLU A 139 -5.92 -5.11 0.66
N SER A 140 -4.91 -5.59 -0.06
CA SER A 140 -4.92 -5.54 -1.52
C SER A 140 -6.05 -6.39 -2.10
N THR A 141 -6.18 -7.67 -1.72
CA THR A 141 -7.18 -8.60 -2.29
C THR A 141 -8.62 -8.12 -2.11
N TYR A 142 -8.95 -7.59 -0.94
CA TYR A 142 -10.32 -7.20 -0.58
C TYR A 142 -10.59 -5.70 -0.73
N GLY A 143 -9.60 -4.92 -1.17
CA GLY A 143 -9.71 -3.47 -1.36
C GLY A 143 -9.84 -2.68 -0.05
N ILE A 144 -9.28 -3.20 1.05
CA ILE A 144 -9.35 -2.59 2.38
C ILE A 144 -8.33 -1.46 2.50
N ARG A 145 -8.74 -0.35 3.09
CA ARG A 145 -7.88 0.81 3.32
C ARG A 145 -7.24 0.74 4.70
N GLN A 146 -5.97 1.12 4.77
CA GLN A 146 -5.21 1.27 6.01
C GLN A 146 -5.05 2.74 6.39
N ILE A 147 -5.16 3.04 7.69
CA ILE A 147 -4.68 4.27 8.30
C ILE A 147 -3.58 3.90 9.29
N THR A 148 -2.44 4.61 9.24
CA THR A 148 -1.32 4.38 10.16
C THR A 148 -1.04 5.66 10.93
N ALA A 149 -1.18 5.64 12.25
CA ALA A 149 -0.88 6.78 13.10
C ALA A 149 0.58 6.77 13.56
N PHE A 150 1.06 7.94 14.00
CA PHE A 150 2.38 8.13 14.64
C PHE A 150 3.53 7.40 13.93
N THR A 151 3.57 7.55 12.61
CA THR A 151 4.57 6.92 11.76
C THR A 151 5.77 7.84 11.61
N TYR A 152 6.97 7.27 11.78
CA TYR A 152 8.21 7.97 11.48
C TYR A 152 8.30 8.25 9.97
N PRO A 153 8.50 9.51 9.53
CA PRO A 153 8.63 9.83 8.11
C PRO A 153 9.86 9.13 7.50
N MET A 154 9.62 8.25 6.53
CA MET A 154 10.67 7.51 5.84
C MET A 154 10.24 7.12 4.42
N PRO A 155 11.19 6.77 3.54
CA PRO A 155 10.88 6.43 2.15
C PRO A 155 9.90 5.27 1.98
N SER A 156 9.89 4.30 2.89
CA SER A 156 8.95 3.16 2.83
C SER A 156 7.49 3.57 3.00
N VAL A 157 7.22 4.78 3.49
CA VAL A 157 5.87 5.37 3.59
C VAL A 157 5.69 6.55 2.62
N GLY A 158 6.57 6.68 1.63
CA GLY A 158 6.49 7.69 0.58
C GLY A 158 6.94 9.10 0.99
N LEU A 159 7.70 9.23 2.08
CA LEU A 159 8.20 10.51 2.59
C LEU A 159 9.74 10.57 2.48
N ASN A 160 10.29 11.78 2.31
CA ASN A 160 11.74 12.01 2.10
C ASN A 160 12.36 12.83 3.23
#